data_AF-A0A9E3U8E7-F1
#
_entry.id   AF-A0A9E3U8E7-F1
#
_cell.length_a   1.000
_cell.length_b   1.000
_cell.length_c   1.000
_cell.angle_alpha   90.00
_cell.angle_beta   90.00
_cell.angle_gamma   90.00
#
_symmetry.space_group_name_H-M   'P 1'
#
loop_
_entity.id
_entity.type
_entity.pdbx_description
1 polymer ?
#
loop_
_entity_poly.entity_id
_entity_poly.type
_entity_poly.pdbx_seq_one_letter_code
_entity_poly.pdbx_strand_id
1 'polypeptide(L)'
;MRSPLRALSALAFALALAGAACSKCGEQAGEDAGARALEPPVPAPASLLADVYVTSPNSSWSKIQRGVGGAVGILPASAGGIVCAMVGLEPAVANEVDGTAPLFGVVAGDPAAPGFALAMKLSDLRKARALLVDGDTARYSPREVAGLTELVPKGEEAPSKDAPRLAIGVTKGSYLVVASNADELAKLGPYVTRTLPTRPLPEGGAIVVDVPRASIASVLKPKVEELWEGAKAYLLAEDARVRRDRGRAPDFGDPAAIVAAVDAYAVERIAVLADLEKMRIDIDVVDDGVVIDARMVPLASGGPARVWTDAMTTGDTAPIVSLPATSAVAALLRDGEAQRVEGLRGFEKGIASSLGARLAEADGKKLHDVVEGWIKAGPSTLSASLFWDEPRGLFLRAAVRDADAAAIAMKGALDLLRASPFKDGLQLKEIATANEDVSGVGKVSVATLLREPKRDDDKGGRRRVADDAGAPATKKESAAIAWLADGAKAFSIGAGEEPLPILRGGIKPDKKIGDEPALVRPLKALGSNASSVLVIQPLRFDPRRAELPAAPVVVALGRRDKDAFLRIDVANGVLRELARWQMGL
;
A
#
# COMPACT_ATOMS: atom_id res chain seq x y z
N MET A 1 6.43 -2.96 -22.76
CA MET A 1 5.77 -1.87 -22.02
C MET A 1 6.57 -1.60 -20.75
N ARG A 2 7.39 -0.54 -20.72
CA ARG A 2 8.33 -0.23 -19.60
C ARG A 2 8.25 1.24 -19.11
N SER A 3 7.28 2.07 -19.53
CA SER A 3 7.39 3.54 -19.40
C SER A 3 6.46 4.30 -18.43
N PRO A 4 5.28 3.85 -17.95
CA PRO A 4 4.51 4.64 -16.96
C PRO A 4 4.89 4.35 -15.51
N LEU A 5 5.22 3.08 -15.18
CA LEU A 5 5.64 2.69 -13.83
C LEU A 5 6.96 3.36 -13.42
N ARG A 6 7.91 3.58 -14.34
CA ARG A 6 9.18 4.25 -14.02
C ARG A 6 9.05 5.73 -13.70
N ALA A 7 8.12 6.45 -14.35
CA ALA A 7 7.87 7.87 -14.07
C ALA A 7 7.15 8.05 -12.72
N LEU A 8 6.16 7.19 -12.43
CA LEU A 8 5.50 7.15 -11.12
C LEU A 8 6.46 6.67 -10.01
N SER A 9 7.34 5.71 -10.29
CA SER A 9 8.40 5.30 -9.37
C SER A 9 9.44 6.40 -9.18
N ALA A 10 9.83 7.15 -10.21
CA ALA A 10 10.77 8.27 -10.10
C ALA A 10 10.15 9.46 -9.35
N LEU A 11 8.85 9.72 -9.52
CA LEU A 11 8.13 10.75 -8.77
C LEU A 11 7.90 10.32 -7.32
N ALA A 12 7.49 9.07 -7.07
CA ALA A 12 7.37 8.52 -5.73
C ALA A 12 8.74 8.44 -5.04
N PHE A 13 9.83 8.16 -5.78
CA PHE A 13 11.19 8.16 -5.26
C PHE A 13 11.70 9.59 -5.04
N ALA A 14 11.41 10.55 -5.92
CA ALA A 14 11.77 11.96 -5.73
C ALA A 14 10.97 12.61 -4.58
N LEU A 15 9.69 12.26 -4.41
CA LEU A 15 8.85 12.70 -3.29
C LEU A 15 9.23 11.97 -1.99
N ALA A 16 9.60 10.70 -2.04
CA ALA A 16 10.09 9.94 -0.87
C ALA A 16 11.53 10.32 -0.45
N LEU A 17 12.37 10.79 -1.38
CA LEU A 17 13.68 11.37 -1.07
C LEU A 17 13.55 12.77 -0.45
N ALA A 18 12.41 13.45 -0.62
CA ALA A 18 12.23 14.85 -0.25
C ALA A 18 11.68 15.10 1.17
N GLY A 19 11.38 14.12 2.01
CA GLY A 19 10.99 14.46 3.37
C GLY A 19 10.63 13.33 4.33
N ALA A 20 10.83 13.65 5.62
CA ALA A 20 11.11 12.69 6.67
C ALA A 20 11.43 13.20 8.11
N ALA A 21 10.69 14.10 8.74
CA ALA A 21 10.79 14.40 10.16
C ALA A 21 9.46 14.76 10.83
N CYS A 22 9.33 14.29 12.08
CA CYS A 22 8.53 14.92 13.12
C CYS A 22 9.36 15.88 14.02
N SER A 23 8.67 16.84 14.64
CA SER A 23 9.15 18.08 15.27
C SER A 23 9.29 18.05 16.80
N LYS A 24 10.17 18.92 17.31
CA LYS A 24 10.01 19.63 18.60
C LYS A 24 10.38 21.09 18.31
N CYS A 25 9.40 21.99 18.35
CA CYS A 25 9.59 23.42 18.14
C CYS A 25 10.23 24.05 19.38
N GLY A 26 11.38 24.70 19.19
CA GLY A 26 11.86 25.80 20.02
C GLY A 26 11.73 27.07 19.20
N GLU A 27 11.07 28.06 19.78
CA GLU A 27 10.81 29.38 19.21
C GLU A 27 12.14 30.16 19.08
N GLN A 28 12.49 30.59 17.86
CA GLN A 28 13.49 31.64 17.67
C GLN A 28 12.94 32.69 16.70
N ALA A 29 12.76 33.89 17.25
CA ALA A 29 12.56 35.12 16.53
C ALA A 29 13.93 35.72 16.12
N GLY A 30 13.98 36.31 14.93
CA GLY A 30 15.11 37.10 14.41
C GLY A 30 15.22 36.90 12.90
N GLU A 31 15.35 37.90 12.03
CA GLU A 31 15.54 39.34 12.15
C GLU A 31 15.16 39.91 10.77
N ASP A 32 14.41 41.01 10.74
CA ASP A 32 13.95 41.67 9.52
C ASP A 32 15.12 42.29 8.74
N ALA A 33 15.55 41.65 7.65
CA ALA A 33 16.41 42.24 6.64
C ALA A 33 15.56 42.73 5.47
N GLY A 34 15.13 44.00 5.54
CA GLY A 34 14.66 44.82 4.41
C GLY A 34 13.66 44.16 3.46
N ALA A 35 12.38 44.28 3.76
CA ALA A 35 11.27 43.77 2.94
C ALA A 35 11.34 44.29 1.48
N ARG A 36 11.99 43.51 0.60
CA ARG A 36 11.78 43.63 -0.84
C ARG A 36 10.31 43.36 -1.12
N ALA A 37 9.67 44.23 -1.90
CA ALA A 37 8.29 44.03 -2.33
C ALA A 37 8.17 42.66 -3.00
N LEU A 38 7.57 41.71 -2.29
CA LEU A 38 7.26 40.38 -2.82
C LEU A 38 6.26 40.58 -3.96
N GLU A 39 6.54 40.01 -5.12
CA GLU A 39 5.59 40.00 -6.23
C GLU A 39 4.27 39.36 -5.77
N PRO A 40 3.11 39.85 -6.23
CA PRO A 40 1.82 39.41 -5.69
C PRO A 40 1.58 37.90 -5.90
N PRO A 41 0.79 37.22 -5.04
CA PRO A 41 0.45 35.82 -5.26
C PRO A 41 -0.20 35.58 -6.63
N VAL A 42 0.05 34.42 -7.22
CA VAL A 42 -0.58 33.96 -8.48
C VAL A 42 -1.66 32.91 -8.20
N PRO A 43 -2.71 32.80 -9.04
CA PRO A 43 -3.74 31.77 -8.85
C PRO A 43 -3.17 30.35 -9.00
N ALA A 44 -3.86 29.37 -8.42
CA ALA A 44 -3.52 27.96 -8.60
C ALA A 44 -3.59 27.55 -10.08
N PRO A 45 -2.66 26.70 -10.56
CA PRO A 45 -2.74 26.16 -11.92
C PRO A 45 -4.07 25.42 -12.14
N ALA A 46 -4.70 25.63 -13.30
CA ALA A 46 -5.96 24.93 -13.63
C ALA A 46 -5.81 23.40 -13.65
N SER A 47 -4.60 22.92 -13.95
CA SER A 47 -4.23 21.50 -13.96
C SER A 47 -3.58 21.05 -12.64
N LEU A 48 -3.81 21.73 -11.53
CA LEU A 48 -3.25 21.36 -10.22
C LEU A 48 -3.65 19.92 -9.87
N LEU A 49 -2.70 19.12 -9.43
CA LEU A 49 -2.92 17.78 -8.89
C LEU A 49 -2.75 17.78 -7.37
N ALA A 50 -1.68 18.39 -6.88
CA ALA A 50 -1.41 18.49 -5.46
C ALA A 50 -0.48 19.65 -5.14
N ASP A 51 -0.67 20.25 -3.96
CA ASP A 51 0.34 21.07 -3.31
C ASP A 51 1.19 20.18 -2.40
N VAL A 52 2.50 20.42 -2.34
CA VAL A 52 3.46 19.65 -1.54
C VAL A 52 4.18 20.62 -0.59
N TYR A 53 4.30 20.24 0.67
CA TYR A 53 5.02 21.01 1.68
C TYR A 53 6.02 20.07 2.35
N VAL A 54 7.26 20.48 2.52
CA VAL A 54 8.23 19.79 3.36
C VAL A 54 8.65 20.75 4.47
N THR A 55 8.23 20.47 5.68
CA THR A 55 8.34 21.42 6.81
C THR A 55 9.77 21.57 7.31
N SER A 56 10.58 20.52 7.22
CA SER A 56 11.97 20.50 7.71
C SER A 56 12.89 19.59 6.87
N PRO A 57 13.31 20.01 5.67
CA PRO A 57 14.02 19.15 4.70
C PRO A 57 15.31 18.49 5.22
N ASN A 58 16.18 19.21 5.93
CA ASN A 58 17.45 18.64 6.41
C ASN A 58 17.26 17.63 7.54
N SER A 59 16.51 18.00 8.58
CA SER A 59 16.14 17.09 9.68
C SER A 59 15.50 15.83 9.12
N SER A 60 14.68 16.03 8.09
CA SER A 60 13.99 14.98 7.39
C SER A 60 14.94 13.97 6.78
N TRP A 61 15.76 14.47 5.87
CA TRP A 61 16.73 13.68 5.15
C TRP A 61 17.71 12.94 6.09
N SER A 62 18.18 13.60 7.15
CA SER A 62 19.07 12.98 8.14
C SER A 62 18.43 11.80 8.88
N LYS A 63 17.10 11.74 9.04
CA LYS A 63 16.42 10.57 9.63
C LYS A 63 16.33 9.42 8.65
N ILE A 64 15.96 9.66 7.38
CA ILE A 64 16.01 8.63 6.31
C ILE A 64 17.41 8.06 6.22
N GLN A 65 18.42 8.93 6.13
CA GLN A 65 19.80 8.53 5.93
C GLN A 65 20.30 7.63 7.06
N ARG A 66 19.96 7.96 8.31
CA ARG A 66 20.29 7.13 9.49
C ARG A 66 19.47 5.85 9.56
N GLY A 67 18.18 5.89 9.27
CA GLY A 67 17.28 4.74 9.36
C GLY A 67 17.57 3.68 8.31
N VAL A 68 17.71 4.09 7.06
CA VAL A 68 18.04 3.19 5.93
C VAL A 68 19.48 2.70 6.06
N GLY A 69 20.42 3.62 6.30
CA GLY A 69 21.86 3.34 6.40
C GLY A 69 22.49 2.86 5.09
N GLY A 70 23.68 2.24 5.20
CA GLY A 70 24.38 1.65 4.05
C GLY A 70 24.70 2.68 2.97
N ALA A 71 24.37 2.37 1.71
CA ALA A 71 24.67 3.22 0.57
C ALA A 71 23.91 4.57 0.58
N VAL A 72 22.71 4.63 1.19
CA VAL A 72 22.03 5.93 1.41
C VAL A 72 22.86 6.83 2.33
N GLY A 73 23.64 6.23 3.24
CA GLY A 73 24.62 6.93 4.08
C GLY A 73 25.76 7.61 3.33
N ILE A 74 25.98 7.27 2.05
CA ILE A 74 27.05 7.86 1.21
C ILE A 74 26.54 9.12 0.48
N LEU A 75 25.22 9.29 0.36
CA LEU A 75 24.61 10.45 -0.28
C LEU A 75 24.88 11.74 0.53
N PRO A 76 24.84 12.93 -0.10
CA PRO A 76 24.99 14.21 0.58
C PRO A 76 24.18 14.31 1.88
N ALA A 77 24.76 14.89 2.92
CA ALA A 77 24.16 14.90 4.27
C ALA A 77 22.96 15.88 4.43
N SER A 78 22.75 16.78 3.47
CA SER A 78 21.67 17.78 3.49
C SER A 78 20.70 17.56 2.32
N ALA A 79 19.44 17.94 2.51
CA ALA A 79 18.43 17.88 1.45
C ALA A 79 18.82 18.77 0.26
N GLY A 80 19.40 19.94 0.53
CA GLY A 80 19.96 20.81 -0.51
C GLY A 80 21.07 20.13 -1.32
N GLY A 81 21.94 19.36 -0.66
CA GLY A 81 22.96 18.56 -1.32
C GLY A 81 22.39 17.48 -2.24
N ILE A 82 21.31 16.81 -1.82
CA ILE A 82 20.60 15.84 -2.66
C ILE A 82 19.99 16.50 -3.88
N VAL A 83 19.28 17.61 -3.69
CA VAL A 83 18.67 18.35 -4.81
C VAL A 83 19.74 18.82 -5.79
N CYS A 84 20.83 19.43 -5.30
CA CYS A 84 21.94 19.84 -6.15
C CYS A 84 22.57 18.66 -6.92
N ALA A 85 22.80 17.53 -6.26
CA ALA A 85 23.34 16.33 -6.92
C ALA A 85 22.37 15.79 -7.99
N MET A 86 21.06 15.78 -7.72
CA MET A 86 20.04 15.32 -8.67
C MET A 86 19.96 16.18 -9.93
N VAL A 87 20.14 17.50 -9.80
CA VAL A 87 20.08 18.44 -10.94
C VAL A 87 21.45 18.75 -11.55
N GLY A 88 22.51 18.07 -11.11
CA GLY A 88 23.87 18.26 -11.62
C GLY A 88 24.50 19.62 -11.26
N LEU A 89 23.99 20.29 -10.22
CA LEU A 89 24.59 21.52 -9.71
C LEU A 89 25.89 21.24 -8.96
N GLU A 90 26.77 22.24 -8.94
CA GLU A 90 28.04 22.12 -8.22
C GLU A 90 27.79 21.93 -6.71
N PRO A 91 28.53 21.02 -6.03
CA PRO A 91 28.35 20.78 -4.60
C PRO A 91 28.48 22.04 -3.72
N ALA A 92 29.23 23.05 -4.17
CA ALA A 92 29.34 24.33 -3.45
C ALA A 92 28.00 25.06 -3.30
N VAL A 93 27.08 24.90 -4.26
CA VAL A 93 25.75 25.51 -4.24
C VAL A 93 24.88 24.90 -3.13
N ALA A 94 25.12 23.64 -2.75
CA ALA A 94 24.39 22.98 -1.68
C ALA A 94 24.53 23.69 -0.33
N ASN A 95 25.65 24.38 -0.09
CA ASN A 95 25.88 25.17 1.12
C ASN A 95 25.01 26.46 1.16
N GLU A 96 24.53 26.90 0.01
CA GLU A 96 23.68 28.08 -0.13
C GLU A 96 22.18 27.74 -0.11
N VAL A 97 21.83 26.45 -0.05
CA VAL A 97 20.45 26.00 0.11
C VAL A 97 20.13 25.87 1.60
N ASP A 98 19.19 26.68 2.07
CA ASP A 98 18.67 26.61 3.43
C ASP A 98 17.66 25.45 3.54
N GLY A 99 18.16 24.29 3.96
CA GLY A 99 17.34 23.12 4.24
C GLY A 99 16.69 23.12 5.63
N THR A 100 16.79 24.21 6.40
CA THR A 100 16.03 24.41 7.65
C THR A 100 14.71 25.11 7.40
N ALA A 101 14.64 25.96 6.36
CA ALA A 101 13.40 26.53 5.88
C ALA A 101 12.51 25.49 5.19
N PRO A 102 11.18 25.69 5.18
CA PRO A 102 10.27 24.82 4.44
C PRO A 102 10.56 24.82 2.93
N LEU A 103 10.40 23.65 2.31
CA LEU A 103 10.38 23.48 0.85
C LEU A 103 8.92 23.41 0.39
N PHE A 104 8.62 24.12 -0.69
CA PHE A 104 7.28 24.17 -1.29
C PHE A 104 7.30 23.51 -2.65
N GLY A 105 6.31 22.69 -2.95
CA GLY A 105 6.20 21.97 -4.20
C GLY A 105 4.79 22.00 -4.76
N VAL A 106 4.69 21.78 -6.05
CA VAL A 106 3.41 21.61 -6.73
C VAL A 106 3.56 20.51 -7.77
N VAL A 107 2.52 19.69 -7.90
CA VAL A 107 2.37 18.67 -8.93
C VAL A 107 1.16 19.06 -9.77
N ALA A 108 1.31 19.09 -11.09
CA ALA A 108 0.27 19.54 -12.01
C ALA A 108 0.36 18.84 -13.38
N GLY A 109 -0.71 18.90 -14.17
CA GLY A 109 -0.73 18.37 -15.54
C GLY A 109 -1.43 17.02 -15.66
N ASP A 110 -0.95 16.18 -16.59
CA ASP A 110 -1.47 14.83 -16.80
C ASP A 110 -1.00 13.89 -15.67
N PRO A 111 -1.89 13.22 -14.93
CA PRO A 111 -1.49 12.30 -13.86
C PRO A 111 -0.70 11.07 -14.36
N ALA A 112 -0.74 10.75 -15.66
CA ALA A 112 0.11 9.72 -16.26
C ALA A 112 1.57 10.19 -16.46
N ALA A 113 1.78 11.49 -16.61
CA ALA A 113 3.07 12.13 -16.83
C ALA A 113 3.10 13.51 -16.15
N PRO A 114 3.01 13.56 -14.80
CA PRO A 114 2.79 14.81 -14.11
C PRO A 114 4.03 15.71 -14.20
N GLY A 115 3.78 17.00 -14.46
CA GLY A 115 4.76 18.06 -14.28
C GLY A 115 4.89 18.41 -12.80
N PHE A 116 6.07 18.90 -12.40
CA PHE A 116 6.29 19.36 -11.04
C PHE A 116 7.20 20.58 -11.00
N ALA A 117 7.10 21.33 -9.90
CA ALA A 117 8.10 22.30 -9.47
C ALA A 117 8.28 22.23 -7.95
N LEU A 118 9.53 22.36 -7.49
CA LEU A 118 9.94 22.41 -6.09
C LEU A 118 10.73 23.69 -5.87
N ALA A 119 10.48 24.40 -4.78
CA ALA A 119 11.17 25.62 -4.39
C ALA A 119 11.81 25.45 -3.01
N MET A 120 13.11 25.67 -2.95
CA MET A 120 13.91 25.67 -1.71
C MET A 120 14.46 27.06 -1.45
N LYS A 121 14.48 27.49 -0.19
CA LYS A 121 15.04 28.78 0.18
C LYS A 121 16.56 28.75 0.00
N LEU A 122 17.10 29.84 -0.54
CA LEU A 122 18.53 30.12 -0.57
C LEU A 122 18.89 31.00 0.62
N SER A 123 19.97 30.65 1.33
CA SER A 123 20.53 31.43 2.44
C SER A 123 21.22 32.70 1.93
N ASP A 124 22.02 32.59 0.86
CA ASP A 124 22.63 33.73 0.16
C ASP A 124 22.40 33.66 -1.36
N LEU A 125 21.42 34.45 -1.83
CA LEU A 125 21.10 34.56 -3.25
C LEU A 125 22.28 35.10 -4.08
N ARG A 126 23.06 36.06 -3.55
CA ARG A 126 24.15 36.67 -4.32
C ARG A 126 25.27 35.66 -4.54
N LYS A 127 25.63 34.93 -3.49
CA LYS A 127 26.66 33.89 -3.55
C LYS A 127 26.22 32.72 -4.44
N ALA A 128 24.97 32.27 -4.31
CA ALA A 128 24.41 31.26 -5.21
C ALA A 128 24.47 31.70 -6.68
N ARG A 129 24.08 32.94 -6.99
CA ARG A 129 24.17 33.49 -8.36
C ARG A 129 25.61 33.61 -8.86
N ALA A 130 26.54 34.03 -8.01
CA ALA A 130 27.95 34.09 -8.37
C ALA A 130 28.51 32.70 -8.76
N LEU A 131 28.12 31.65 -8.03
CA LEU A 131 28.52 30.27 -8.35
C LEU A 131 27.86 29.75 -9.64
N LEU A 132 26.60 30.10 -9.87
CA LEU A 132 25.80 29.50 -10.94
C LEU A 132 25.90 30.23 -12.28
N VAL A 133 25.94 31.57 -12.26
CA VAL A 133 25.71 32.43 -13.43
C VAL A 133 26.83 33.43 -13.66
N ASP A 134 27.19 34.18 -12.60
CA ASP A 134 27.98 35.40 -12.75
C ASP A 134 29.51 35.18 -12.64
N GLY A 135 29.95 34.02 -12.13
CA GLY A 135 31.37 33.71 -11.92
C GLY A 135 32.11 33.22 -13.18
N ASP A 136 33.44 33.32 -13.16
CA ASP A 136 34.30 32.92 -14.28
C ASP A 136 34.18 31.42 -14.63
N THR A 137 33.86 30.59 -13.64
CA THR A 137 33.61 29.15 -13.79
C THR A 137 32.13 28.79 -13.94
N ALA A 138 31.24 29.79 -14.07
CA ALA A 138 29.80 29.57 -14.10
C ALA A 138 29.37 28.76 -15.32
N ARG A 139 28.72 27.63 -15.05
CA ARG A 139 28.27 26.67 -16.07
C ARG A 139 26.93 27.03 -16.72
N TYR A 140 26.22 28.04 -16.21
CA TYR A 140 24.90 28.40 -16.71
C TYR A 140 24.86 29.84 -17.25
N SER A 141 24.08 30.03 -18.30
CA SER A 141 23.66 31.32 -18.82
C SER A 141 22.27 31.66 -18.30
N PRO A 142 22.01 32.92 -17.91
CA PRO A 142 20.70 33.31 -17.39
C PRO A 142 19.70 33.50 -18.53
N ARG A 143 18.47 33.01 -18.34
CA ARG A 143 17.31 33.31 -19.20
C ARG A 143 16.14 33.73 -18.33
N GLU A 144 15.57 34.91 -18.58
CA GLU A 144 14.41 35.38 -17.80
C GLU A 144 13.13 34.70 -18.28
N VAL A 145 12.40 34.06 -17.36
CA VAL A 145 11.16 33.33 -17.63
C VAL A 145 10.19 33.55 -16.47
N ALA A 146 9.03 34.16 -16.75
CA ALA A 146 7.94 34.35 -15.79
C ALA A 146 8.35 34.99 -14.44
N GLY A 147 9.38 35.85 -14.42
CA GLY A 147 9.92 36.47 -13.21
C GLY A 147 10.99 35.66 -12.47
N LEU A 148 11.44 34.55 -13.05
CA LEU A 148 12.56 33.72 -12.60
C LEU A 148 13.75 33.87 -13.55
N THR A 149 14.97 33.76 -13.02
CA THR A 149 16.18 33.57 -13.82
C THR A 149 16.40 32.06 -14.00
N GLU A 150 15.98 31.51 -15.14
CA GLU A 150 16.28 30.13 -15.54
C GLU A 150 17.78 29.97 -15.83
N LEU A 151 18.33 28.83 -15.39
CA LEU A 151 19.73 28.45 -15.56
C LEU A 151 19.86 27.51 -16.76
N VAL A 152 20.37 28.03 -17.87
CA VAL A 152 20.58 27.25 -19.10
C VAL A 152 22.05 26.82 -19.22
N PRO A 153 22.38 25.51 -19.25
CA PRO A 153 23.77 25.05 -19.35
C PRO A 153 24.52 25.65 -20.54
N LYS A 154 25.77 26.11 -20.33
CA LYS A 154 26.68 26.59 -21.37
C LYS A 154 27.37 25.39 -22.05
N GLY A 155 27.42 25.39 -23.38
CA GLY A 155 28.32 24.52 -24.14
C GLY A 155 27.93 23.05 -24.24
N GLU A 156 26.82 22.61 -23.65
CA GLU A 156 26.24 21.31 -23.98
C GLU A 156 25.46 21.42 -25.31
N GLU A 157 25.76 20.55 -26.28
CA GLU A 157 24.82 20.28 -27.37
C GLU A 157 23.44 20.03 -26.76
N ALA A 158 22.40 20.55 -27.42
CA ALA A 158 21.03 20.33 -26.99
C ALA A 158 20.88 18.85 -26.61
N PRO A 159 20.38 18.56 -25.40
CA PRO A 159 20.25 17.17 -24.97
C PRO A 159 19.47 16.42 -26.04
N SER A 160 19.74 15.13 -26.19
CA SER A 160 18.84 14.32 -27.01
C SER A 160 17.40 14.60 -26.55
N LYS A 161 16.47 14.73 -27.50
CA LYS A 161 15.05 15.02 -27.21
C LYS A 161 14.42 14.05 -26.19
N ASP A 162 15.10 12.94 -25.92
CA ASP A 162 14.63 11.83 -25.10
C ASP A 162 15.18 11.82 -23.66
N ALA A 163 16.13 12.70 -23.30
CA ALA A 163 16.63 12.81 -21.93
C ALA A 163 15.79 13.82 -21.12
N PRO A 164 15.08 13.41 -20.05
CA PRO A 164 14.35 14.35 -19.21
C PRO A 164 15.36 15.27 -18.49
N ARG A 165 15.48 16.52 -18.97
CA ARG A 165 16.24 17.56 -18.27
C ARG A 165 15.33 18.28 -17.30
N LEU A 166 15.66 18.18 -16.02
CA LEU A 166 15.11 19.06 -14.99
C LEU A 166 15.54 20.50 -15.31
N ALA A 167 14.59 21.43 -15.27
CA ALA A 167 14.88 22.85 -15.41
C ALA A 167 15.11 23.47 -14.03
N ILE A 168 16.05 24.41 -13.97
CA ILE A 168 16.46 25.05 -12.73
C ILE A 168 16.27 26.55 -12.90
N GLY A 169 15.70 27.21 -11.90
CA GLY A 169 15.55 28.65 -11.85
C GLY A 169 15.90 29.22 -10.50
N VAL A 170 16.26 30.50 -10.47
CA VAL A 170 16.48 31.25 -9.24
C VAL A 170 15.55 32.46 -9.23
N THR A 171 14.87 32.71 -8.12
CA THR A 171 13.95 33.85 -7.99
C THR A 171 14.59 35.02 -7.25
N LYS A 172 14.04 36.22 -7.46
CA LYS A 172 14.41 37.43 -6.69
C LYS A 172 14.08 37.31 -5.20
N GLY A 173 13.17 36.41 -4.83
CA GLY A 173 12.78 36.08 -3.46
C GLY A 173 13.72 35.09 -2.76
N SER A 174 14.91 34.83 -3.34
CA SER A 174 15.89 33.89 -2.82
C SER A 174 15.36 32.45 -2.76
N TYR A 175 14.73 31.98 -3.83
CA TYR A 175 14.40 30.56 -3.99
C TYR A 175 15.20 29.94 -5.13
N LEU A 176 15.71 28.74 -4.91
CA LEU A 176 16.13 27.80 -5.95
C LEU A 176 14.90 26.97 -6.32
N VAL A 177 14.54 26.99 -7.61
CA VAL A 177 13.39 26.26 -8.14
C VAL A 177 13.88 25.16 -9.06
N VAL A 178 13.40 23.94 -8.85
CA VAL A 178 13.64 22.78 -9.71
C VAL A 178 12.31 22.33 -10.28
N ALA A 179 12.21 22.23 -11.60
CA ALA A 179 11.00 21.78 -12.28
C ALA A 179 11.29 20.63 -13.24
N SER A 180 10.25 19.89 -13.62
CA SER A 180 10.36 18.75 -14.53
C SER A 180 10.90 19.12 -15.91
N ASN A 181 10.66 20.35 -16.38
CA ASN A 181 11.18 20.92 -17.62
C ASN A 181 11.01 22.46 -17.60
N ALA A 182 11.49 23.15 -18.64
CA ALA A 182 11.46 24.61 -18.72
C ALA A 182 10.03 25.20 -18.79
N ASP A 183 9.10 24.51 -19.47
CA ASP A 183 7.71 24.95 -19.57
C ASP A 183 7.02 24.89 -18.19
N GLU A 184 7.26 23.81 -17.44
CA GLU A 184 6.76 23.67 -16.07
C GLU A 184 7.46 24.63 -15.10
N LEU A 185 8.73 24.96 -15.32
CA LEU A 185 9.40 26.03 -14.55
C LEU A 185 8.69 27.37 -14.76
N ALA A 186 8.36 27.71 -16.00
CA ALA A 186 7.65 28.94 -16.34
C ALA A 186 6.22 28.98 -15.75
N LYS A 187 5.52 27.85 -15.83
CA LYS A 187 4.11 27.73 -15.44
C LYS A 187 3.92 27.59 -13.93
N LEU A 188 4.75 26.79 -13.27
CA LEU A 188 4.58 26.39 -11.87
C LEU A 188 5.50 27.15 -10.92
N GLY A 189 6.67 27.61 -11.39
CA GLY A 189 7.67 28.34 -10.60
C GLY A 189 7.11 29.56 -9.84
N PRO A 190 6.31 30.45 -10.48
CA PRO A 190 5.70 31.56 -9.77
C PRO A 190 4.76 31.13 -8.64
N TYR A 191 4.00 30.05 -8.83
CA TYR A 191 3.05 29.56 -7.82
C TYR A 191 3.75 29.02 -6.57
N VAL A 192 4.81 28.19 -6.75
CA VAL A 192 5.55 27.62 -5.62
C VAL A 192 6.40 28.65 -4.86
N THR A 193 6.71 29.80 -5.46
CA THR A 193 7.55 30.84 -4.84
C THR A 193 6.80 32.09 -4.36
N ARG A 194 5.64 32.41 -4.95
CA ARG A 194 4.84 33.60 -4.61
C ARG A 194 3.54 33.29 -3.90
N THR A 195 2.99 32.08 -4.07
CA THR A 195 1.68 31.71 -3.51
C THR A 195 1.82 30.76 -2.34
N LEU A 196 2.45 29.59 -2.52
CA LEU A 196 2.56 28.58 -1.46
C LEU A 196 3.23 29.10 -0.17
N PRO A 197 4.31 29.90 -0.22
CA PRO A 197 4.94 30.42 0.99
C PRO A 197 4.09 31.42 1.78
N THR A 198 3.04 31.97 1.19
CA THR A 198 2.11 32.90 1.86
C THR A 198 1.00 32.19 2.62
N ARG A 199 0.86 30.87 2.43
CA ARG A 199 -0.16 30.07 3.10
C ARG A 199 0.36 29.59 4.46
N PRO A 200 -0.54 29.39 5.45
CA PRO A 200 -0.17 28.71 6.68
C PRO A 200 0.43 27.34 6.37
N LEU A 201 1.56 27.04 6.99
CA LEU A 201 2.15 25.71 6.87
C LEU A 201 1.17 24.68 7.43
N PRO A 202 0.98 23.53 6.75
CA PRO A 202 0.14 22.49 7.28
C PRO A 202 0.70 21.96 8.59
N GLU A 203 -0.19 21.69 9.54
CA GLU A 203 0.14 20.96 10.77
C GLU A 203 0.28 19.47 10.49
N GLY A 204 1.24 18.84 11.16
CA GLY A 204 1.55 17.41 11.02
C GLY A 204 2.46 17.11 9.83
N GLY A 205 3.01 15.90 9.81
CA GLY A 205 3.82 15.41 8.69
C GLY A 205 5.19 16.08 8.54
N ALA A 206 6.14 15.33 8.01
CA ALA A 206 7.36 15.90 7.43
C ALA A 206 7.11 16.48 6.05
N ILE A 207 6.40 15.68 5.25
CA ILE A 207 5.89 16.02 3.95
C ILE A 207 4.38 16.01 4.08
N VAL A 208 3.74 17.05 3.56
CA VAL A 208 2.30 17.11 3.44
C VAL A 208 1.97 17.29 1.98
N VAL A 209 1.15 16.40 1.44
CA VAL A 209 0.60 16.47 0.09
C VAL A 209 -0.89 16.75 0.20
N ASP A 210 -1.29 17.95 -0.21
CA ASP A 210 -2.69 18.37 -0.22
C ASP A 210 -3.28 18.24 -1.62
N VAL A 211 -4.24 17.33 -1.77
CA VAL A 211 -4.98 17.07 -3.01
C VAL A 211 -6.37 17.71 -2.90
N PRO A 212 -6.64 18.80 -3.62
CA PRO A 212 -7.92 19.49 -3.54
C PRO A 212 -9.02 18.75 -4.32
N ARG A 213 -10.29 18.99 -3.95
CA ARG A 213 -11.48 18.48 -4.64
C ARG A 213 -11.39 18.55 -6.16
N ALA A 214 -10.97 19.70 -6.67
CA ALA A 214 -10.90 19.95 -8.11
C ALA A 214 -10.03 18.88 -8.79
N SER A 215 -8.86 18.57 -8.23
CA SER A 215 -7.94 17.55 -8.72
C SER A 215 -8.52 16.14 -8.61
N ILE A 216 -9.19 15.84 -7.50
CA ILE A 216 -9.84 14.54 -7.28
C ILE A 216 -10.89 14.28 -8.37
N ALA A 217 -11.79 15.24 -8.57
CA ALA A 217 -12.93 15.10 -9.47
C ALA A 217 -12.53 15.16 -10.95
N SER A 218 -11.67 16.11 -11.34
CA SER A 218 -11.37 16.35 -12.76
C SER A 218 -10.18 15.54 -13.29
N VAL A 219 -9.33 15.03 -12.41
CA VAL A 219 -8.07 14.39 -12.84
C VAL A 219 -7.89 12.98 -12.29
N LEU A 220 -7.98 12.80 -10.97
CA LEU A 220 -7.73 11.49 -10.36
C LEU A 220 -8.84 10.49 -10.69
N LYS A 221 -10.11 10.86 -10.55
CA LYS A 221 -11.24 9.98 -10.86
C LYS A 221 -11.19 9.44 -12.30
N PRO A 222 -11.13 10.28 -13.36
CA PRO A 222 -11.05 9.78 -14.73
C PRO A 222 -9.84 8.87 -14.95
N LYS A 223 -8.70 9.16 -14.29
CA LYS A 223 -7.51 8.33 -14.44
C LYS A 223 -7.65 6.96 -13.79
N VAL A 224 -8.25 6.89 -12.60
CA VAL A 224 -8.52 5.61 -11.93
C VAL A 224 -9.55 4.80 -12.72
N GLU A 225 -10.57 5.45 -13.29
CA GLU A 225 -11.52 4.81 -14.20
C GLU A 225 -10.83 4.23 -15.44
N GLU A 226 -9.96 5.00 -16.10
CA GLU A 226 -9.17 4.54 -17.25
C GLU A 226 -8.28 3.35 -16.91
N LEU A 227 -7.57 3.40 -15.77
CA LEU A 227 -6.71 2.30 -15.31
C LEU A 227 -7.51 1.04 -15.02
N TRP A 228 -8.68 1.19 -14.38
CA TRP A 228 -9.57 0.07 -14.10
C TRP A 228 -10.12 -0.55 -15.39
N GLU A 229 -10.65 0.26 -16.30
CA GLU A 229 -11.16 -0.21 -17.60
C GLU A 229 -10.05 -0.88 -18.43
N GLY A 230 -8.82 -0.35 -18.39
CA GLY A 230 -7.65 -0.99 -19.00
C GLY A 230 -7.33 -2.36 -18.40
N ALA A 231 -7.36 -2.48 -17.07
CA ALA A 231 -7.14 -3.75 -16.37
C ALA A 231 -8.25 -4.77 -16.67
N LYS A 232 -9.52 -4.34 -16.66
CA LYS A 232 -10.69 -5.13 -17.01
C LYS A 232 -10.59 -5.65 -18.44
N ALA A 233 -10.30 -4.78 -19.40
CA ALA A 233 -10.12 -5.15 -20.80
C ALA A 233 -8.97 -6.17 -20.98
N TYR A 234 -7.85 -5.97 -20.28
CA TYR A 234 -6.73 -6.91 -20.29
C TYR A 234 -7.15 -8.31 -19.77
N LEU A 235 -7.82 -8.38 -18.61
CA LEU A 235 -8.25 -9.65 -18.02
C LEU A 235 -9.24 -10.41 -18.92
N LEU A 236 -10.18 -9.70 -19.53
CA LEU A 236 -11.15 -10.30 -20.46
C LEU A 236 -10.48 -10.76 -21.78
N ALA A 237 -9.51 -10.00 -22.28
CA ALA A 237 -8.72 -10.40 -23.45
C ALA A 237 -7.87 -11.65 -23.17
N GLU A 238 -7.31 -11.76 -21.96
CA GLU A 238 -6.56 -12.92 -21.51
C GLU A 238 -7.45 -14.17 -21.40
N ASP A 239 -8.65 -14.05 -20.83
CA ASP A 239 -9.65 -15.13 -20.84
C ASP A 239 -10.01 -15.57 -22.27
N ALA A 240 -10.31 -14.62 -23.16
CA ALA A 240 -10.61 -14.92 -24.56
C ALA A 240 -9.43 -15.59 -25.30
N ARG A 241 -8.19 -15.25 -24.96
CA ARG A 241 -6.99 -15.93 -25.47
C ARG A 241 -6.92 -17.36 -24.96
N VAL A 242 -7.01 -17.58 -23.64
CA VAL A 242 -6.93 -18.91 -23.03
C VAL A 242 -8.04 -19.84 -23.53
N ARG A 243 -9.27 -19.32 -23.73
CA ARG A 243 -10.38 -20.09 -24.31
C ARG A 243 -10.11 -20.55 -25.74
N ARG A 244 -9.51 -19.69 -26.57
CA ARG A 244 -9.09 -20.05 -27.94
C ARG A 244 -7.99 -21.10 -27.92
N ASP A 245 -6.99 -20.94 -27.07
CA ASP A 245 -5.83 -21.85 -27.00
C ASP A 245 -6.20 -23.23 -26.48
N ARG A 246 -7.11 -23.32 -25.50
CA ARG A 246 -7.53 -24.59 -24.88
C ARG A 246 -8.73 -25.23 -25.57
N GLY A 247 -9.46 -24.51 -26.42
CA GLY A 247 -10.68 -24.98 -27.09
C GLY A 247 -11.83 -25.35 -26.13
N ARG A 248 -11.74 -25.00 -24.85
CA ARG A 248 -12.75 -25.31 -23.82
C ARG A 248 -12.82 -24.21 -22.76
N ALA A 249 -13.92 -24.20 -22.00
CA ALA A 249 -14.11 -23.23 -20.91
C ALA A 249 -13.12 -23.47 -19.75
N PRO A 250 -12.78 -22.45 -18.95
CA PRO A 250 -11.91 -22.59 -17.77
C PRO A 250 -12.50 -23.56 -16.74
N ASP A 251 -11.67 -24.36 -16.05
CA ASP A 251 -12.14 -25.50 -15.26
C ASP A 251 -12.78 -25.09 -13.89
N PHE A 252 -12.46 -23.91 -13.34
CA PHE A 252 -12.85 -23.52 -11.98
C PHE A 252 -13.98 -22.49 -11.85
N GLY A 253 -14.18 -21.65 -12.86
CA GLY A 253 -15.21 -20.61 -12.86
C GLY A 253 -15.09 -19.73 -14.09
N ASP A 254 -16.15 -19.01 -14.43
CA ASP A 254 -16.19 -18.05 -15.53
C ASP A 254 -15.42 -16.77 -15.16
N PRO A 255 -14.26 -16.49 -15.79
CA PRO A 255 -13.49 -15.29 -15.49
C PRO A 255 -14.28 -14.02 -15.77
N ALA A 256 -15.22 -14.02 -16.72
CA ALA A 256 -16.05 -12.85 -17.00
C ALA A 256 -16.94 -12.50 -15.80
N ALA A 257 -17.54 -13.49 -15.15
CA ALA A 257 -18.34 -13.30 -13.95
C ALA A 257 -17.49 -12.82 -12.76
N ILE A 258 -16.27 -13.36 -12.61
CA ILE A 258 -15.32 -12.90 -11.57
C ILE A 258 -14.94 -11.44 -11.82
N VAL A 259 -14.57 -11.10 -13.05
CA VAL A 259 -14.23 -9.71 -13.43
C VAL A 259 -15.42 -8.78 -13.19
N ALA A 260 -16.65 -9.19 -13.51
CA ALA A 260 -17.85 -8.39 -13.25
C ALA A 260 -18.11 -8.16 -11.74
N ALA A 261 -17.82 -9.14 -10.89
CA ALA A 261 -17.93 -8.96 -9.44
C ALA A 261 -16.89 -7.95 -8.92
N VAL A 262 -15.66 -8.02 -9.42
CA VAL A 262 -14.61 -7.05 -9.07
C VAL A 262 -14.93 -5.66 -9.62
N ASP A 263 -15.54 -5.57 -10.81
CA ASP A 263 -15.99 -4.33 -11.45
C ASP A 263 -17.00 -3.57 -10.59
N ALA A 264 -18.02 -4.24 -10.08
CA ALA A 264 -19.00 -3.62 -9.19
C ALA A 264 -18.34 -3.00 -7.95
N TYR A 265 -17.39 -3.72 -7.34
CA TYR A 265 -16.63 -3.23 -6.20
C TYR A 265 -15.71 -2.06 -6.56
N ALA A 266 -14.99 -2.13 -7.68
CA ALA A 266 -14.09 -1.08 -8.14
C ALA A 266 -14.86 0.22 -8.44
N VAL A 267 -15.99 0.13 -9.13
CA VAL A 267 -16.85 1.28 -9.44
C VAL A 267 -17.35 1.96 -8.16
N GLU A 268 -17.78 1.19 -7.14
CA GLU A 268 -18.19 1.75 -5.85
C GLU A 268 -17.04 2.51 -5.17
N ARG A 269 -15.83 1.95 -5.16
CA ARG A 269 -14.64 2.58 -4.54
C ARG A 269 -14.15 3.81 -5.31
N ILE A 270 -14.28 3.82 -6.63
CA ILE A 270 -14.04 5.01 -7.46
C ILE A 270 -15.07 6.10 -7.13
N ALA A 271 -16.34 5.73 -6.92
CA ALA A 271 -17.38 6.68 -6.53
C ALA A 271 -17.09 7.32 -5.15
N VAL A 272 -16.58 6.53 -4.19
CA VAL A 272 -16.09 7.04 -2.91
C VAL A 272 -14.96 8.06 -3.10
N LEU A 273 -13.95 7.73 -3.91
CA LEU A 273 -12.84 8.66 -4.20
C LEU A 273 -13.35 9.97 -4.81
N ALA A 274 -14.26 9.88 -5.78
CA ALA A 274 -14.85 11.03 -6.48
C ALA A 274 -15.65 11.97 -5.56
N ASP A 275 -16.17 11.45 -4.45
CA ASP A 275 -17.04 12.15 -3.50
C ASP A 275 -16.26 12.75 -2.31
N LEU A 276 -14.92 12.75 -2.38
CA LEU A 276 -14.08 13.41 -1.39
C LEU A 276 -14.02 14.93 -1.63
N GLU A 277 -14.08 15.68 -0.52
CA GLU A 277 -13.85 17.12 -0.51
C GLU A 277 -12.35 17.46 -0.55
N LYS A 278 -11.55 16.68 0.17
CA LYS A 278 -10.10 16.84 0.20
C LYS A 278 -9.45 15.52 0.56
N MET A 279 -8.27 15.27 0.01
CA MET A 279 -7.37 14.24 0.49
C MET A 279 -6.06 14.90 0.91
N ARG A 280 -5.62 14.64 2.15
CA ARG A 280 -4.32 15.06 2.66
C ARG A 280 -3.50 13.81 2.93
N ILE A 281 -2.26 13.79 2.46
CA ILE A 281 -1.30 12.72 2.72
C ILE A 281 -0.14 13.31 3.52
N ASP A 282 -0.01 12.88 4.77
CA ASP A 282 1.08 13.23 5.67
C ASP A 282 2.11 12.09 5.64
N ILE A 283 3.36 12.39 5.31
CA ILE A 283 4.47 11.44 5.36
C ILE A 283 5.40 11.89 6.48
N ASP A 284 5.55 11.06 7.50
CA ASP A 284 6.47 11.23 8.60
C ASP A 284 7.61 10.22 8.52
N VAL A 285 8.82 10.62 8.90
CA VAL A 285 9.86 9.63 9.21
C VAL A 285 10.19 9.68 10.68
N VAL A 286 10.07 8.49 11.23
CA VAL A 286 10.29 8.16 12.63
C VAL A 286 11.58 7.34 12.72
N ASP A 287 12.08 7.18 13.94
CA ASP A 287 13.37 6.50 14.14
C ASP A 287 13.40 5.07 13.58
N ASP A 288 12.25 4.40 13.52
CA ASP A 288 12.12 3.00 13.11
C ASP A 288 11.57 2.80 11.68
N GLY A 289 11.26 3.87 10.94
CA GLY A 289 10.65 3.74 9.62
C GLY A 289 10.00 5.01 9.05
N VAL A 290 9.19 4.82 8.01
CA VAL A 290 8.35 5.84 7.40
C VAL A 290 6.88 5.56 7.76
N VAL A 291 6.12 6.60 8.07
CA VAL A 291 4.67 6.56 8.28
C VAL A 291 4.01 7.43 7.24
N ILE A 292 3.01 6.90 6.55
CA ILE A 292 2.19 7.62 5.58
C ILE A 292 0.76 7.60 6.11
N ASP A 293 0.16 8.75 6.42
CA ASP A 293 -1.23 8.88 6.88
C ASP A 293 -2.01 9.72 5.86
N ALA A 294 -2.93 9.08 5.15
CA ALA A 294 -3.81 9.73 4.19
C ALA A 294 -5.18 9.95 4.82
N ARG A 295 -5.52 11.20 5.12
CA ARG A 295 -6.85 11.63 5.57
C ARG A 295 -7.72 11.94 4.36
N MET A 296 -8.86 11.28 4.29
CA MET A 296 -9.88 11.43 3.25
C MET A 296 -11.12 12.07 3.86
N VAL A 297 -11.40 13.32 3.48
CA VAL A 297 -12.51 14.10 4.01
C VAL A 297 -13.70 13.97 3.05
N PRO A 298 -14.81 13.31 3.45
CA PRO A 298 -16.00 13.23 2.62
C PRO A 298 -16.66 14.59 2.42
N LEU A 299 -17.43 14.72 1.34
CA LEU A 299 -18.32 15.85 1.15
C LEU A 299 -19.30 16.07 2.31
N ALA A 300 -19.49 17.33 2.70
CA ALA A 300 -20.45 17.70 3.74
C ALA A 300 -21.90 17.47 3.32
N SER A 301 -22.21 17.50 2.02
CA SER A 301 -23.52 17.24 1.44
C SER A 301 -23.98 15.78 1.56
N GLY A 302 -23.15 14.90 2.10
CA GLY A 302 -23.32 13.45 2.00
C GLY A 302 -22.82 12.93 0.66
N GLY A 303 -23.14 11.67 0.37
CA GLY A 303 -22.71 10.97 -0.84
C GLY A 303 -22.01 9.64 -0.53
N PRO A 304 -21.51 8.92 -1.56
CA PRO A 304 -20.86 7.63 -1.41
C PRO A 304 -19.72 7.62 -0.39
N ALA A 305 -18.88 8.67 -0.34
CA ALA A 305 -17.75 8.72 0.59
C ALA A 305 -18.22 8.81 2.03
N ARG A 306 -19.28 9.59 2.28
CA ARG A 306 -19.87 9.73 3.60
C ARG A 306 -20.53 8.44 4.06
N VAL A 307 -21.34 7.81 3.20
CA VAL A 307 -21.99 6.52 3.49
C VAL A 307 -20.93 5.45 3.83
N TRP A 308 -19.88 5.36 3.03
CA TRP A 308 -18.79 4.41 3.27
C TRP A 308 -18.07 4.67 4.61
N THR A 309 -17.72 5.92 4.89
CA THR A 309 -17.03 6.32 6.13
C THR A 309 -17.91 6.09 7.37
N ASP A 310 -19.19 6.44 7.30
CA ASP A 310 -20.12 6.30 8.42
C ASP A 310 -20.40 4.83 8.76
N ALA A 311 -20.40 3.97 7.74
CA ALA A 311 -20.63 2.54 7.88
C ALA A 311 -19.41 1.76 8.42
N MET A 312 -18.20 2.36 8.46
CA MET A 312 -17.01 1.71 9.02
C MET A 312 -17.19 1.37 10.50
N THR A 313 -17.01 0.09 10.84
CA THR A 313 -16.94 -0.35 12.24
C THR A 313 -15.50 -0.29 12.71
N THR A 314 -15.22 0.57 13.68
CA THR A 314 -13.86 0.78 14.22
C THR A 314 -13.71 0.14 15.60
N GLY A 315 -12.48 -0.16 15.99
CA GLY A 315 -12.17 -0.71 17.31
C GLY A 315 -10.68 -0.74 17.59
N ASP A 316 -10.30 -1.17 18.79
CA ASP A 316 -8.89 -1.28 19.21
C ASP A 316 -8.09 -2.30 18.38
N THR A 317 -6.78 -2.43 18.61
CA THR A 317 -5.95 -3.41 17.92
C THR A 317 -5.77 -4.73 18.69
N ALA A 318 -6.51 -4.94 19.79
CA ALA A 318 -6.37 -6.13 20.64
C ALA A 318 -6.44 -7.46 19.87
N PRO A 319 -7.38 -7.65 18.92
CA PRO A 319 -7.46 -8.91 18.17
C PRO A 319 -6.19 -9.21 17.37
N ILE A 320 -5.64 -8.22 16.65
CA ILE A 320 -4.44 -8.44 15.81
C ILE A 320 -3.18 -8.54 16.65
N VAL A 321 -3.04 -7.78 17.74
CA VAL A 321 -1.86 -7.90 18.60
C VAL A 321 -1.83 -9.23 19.36
N SER A 322 -2.97 -9.92 19.48
CA SER A 322 -3.05 -11.25 20.10
C SER A 322 -2.62 -12.39 19.19
N LEU A 323 -2.46 -12.15 17.88
CA LEU A 323 -2.01 -13.14 16.92
C LEU A 323 -0.52 -13.50 17.13
N PRO A 324 -0.04 -14.62 16.58
CA PRO A 324 1.34 -15.05 16.76
C PRO A 324 2.36 -14.09 16.13
N ALA A 325 3.48 -13.84 16.80
CA ALA A 325 4.56 -12.98 16.28
C ALA A 325 5.22 -13.54 15.01
N THR A 326 5.13 -14.86 14.82
CA THR A 326 5.72 -15.59 13.69
C THR A 326 4.93 -15.47 12.40
N SER A 327 3.76 -14.82 12.41
CA SER A 327 2.92 -14.66 11.23
C SER A 327 3.60 -13.81 10.15
N ALA A 328 3.82 -14.37 8.96
CA ALA A 328 4.34 -13.63 7.81
C ALA A 328 3.33 -12.56 7.33
N VAL A 329 2.04 -12.86 7.46
CA VAL A 329 0.95 -11.90 7.27
C VAL A 329 -0.02 -12.04 8.43
N ALA A 330 -0.49 -10.93 8.97
CA ALA A 330 -1.59 -10.88 9.92
C ALA A 330 -2.61 -9.83 9.45
N ALA A 331 -3.90 -10.14 9.58
CA ALA A 331 -4.96 -9.22 9.17
C ALA A 331 -6.04 -9.12 10.25
N LEU A 332 -6.71 -7.98 10.27
CA LEU A 332 -7.88 -7.67 11.08
C LEU A 332 -8.89 -6.97 10.20
N LEU A 333 -10.13 -7.43 10.25
CA LEU A 333 -11.26 -6.88 9.52
C LEU A 333 -12.43 -6.70 10.47
N ARG A 334 -13.13 -5.58 10.33
CA ARG A 334 -14.34 -5.24 11.07
C ARG A 334 -15.36 -4.68 10.11
N ASP A 335 -16.50 -5.34 10.08
CA ASP A 335 -17.61 -4.93 9.24
C ASP A 335 -18.83 -4.69 10.10
N GLY A 336 -19.56 -3.62 9.76
CA GLY A 336 -20.90 -3.41 10.30
C GLY A 336 -21.82 -4.56 9.88
N GLU A 337 -22.91 -4.75 10.62
CA GLU A 337 -23.85 -5.83 10.30
C GLU A 337 -24.42 -5.75 8.90
N ALA A 338 -24.82 -4.55 8.45
CA ALA A 338 -25.31 -4.33 7.10
C ALA A 338 -24.26 -4.69 6.03
N GLN A 339 -23.05 -4.13 6.14
CA GLN A 339 -21.94 -4.39 5.22
C GLN A 339 -21.55 -5.86 5.16
N ARG A 340 -21.57 -6.55 6.31
CA ARG A 340 -21.26 -7.97 6.38
C ARG A 340 -22.31 -8.83 5.67
N VAL A 341 -23.60 -8.57 5.92
CA VAL A 341 -24.70 -9.29 5.26
C VAL A 341 -24.63 -9.07 3.75
N GLU A 342 -24.44 -7.83 3.33
CA GLU A 342 -24.25 -7.48 1.93
C GLU A 342 -23.03 -8.18 1.32
N GLY A 343 -21.88 -8.16 2.00
CA GLY A 343 -20.66 -8.82 1.54
C GLY A 343 -20.79 -10.34 1.42
N LEU A 344 -21.44 -11.00 2.38
CA LEU A 344 -21.69 -12.44 2.35
C LEU A 344 -22.64 -12.85 1.22
N ARG A 345 -23.70 -12.06 0.97
CA ARG A 345 -24.61 -12.28 -0.16
C ARG A 345 -23.97 -11.94 -1.50
N GLY A 346 -23.12 -10.92 -1.54
CA GLY A 346 -22.29 -10.60 -2.70
C GLY A 346 -21.32 -11.73 -3.04
N PHE A 347 -20.70 -12.33 -2.03
CA PHE A 347 -19.85 -13.52 -2.17
C PHE A 347 -20.63 -14.73 -2.70
N GLU A 348 -21.80 -15.02 -2.13
CA GLU A 348 -22.72 -16.05 -2.62
C GLU A 348 -23.03 -15.88 -4.11
N LYS A 349 -23.48 -14.66 -4.47
CA LYS A 349 -23.82 -14.31 -5.85
C LYS A 349 -22.60 -14.43 -6.77
N GLY A 350 -21.41 -14.04 -6.32
CA GLY A 350 -20.17 -14.16 -7.06
C GLY A 350 -19.80 -15.62 -7.36
N ILE A 351 -19.88 -16.50 -6.36
CA ILE A 351 -19.67 -17.94 -6.54
C ILE A 351 -20.71 -18.53 -7.49
N ALA A 352 -22.00 -18.27 -7.25
CA ALA A 352 -23.07 -18.80 -8.08
C ALA A 352 -22.95 -18.35 -9.54
N SER A 353 -22.63 -17.07 -9.77
CA SER A 353 -22.45 -16.50 -11.11
C SER A 353 -21.20 -17.06 -11.80
N SER A 354 -20.09 -17.22 -11.08
CA SER A 354 -18.85 -17.76 -11.64
C SER A 354 -18.95 -19.24 -11.98
N LEU A 355 -19.67 -20.03 -11.19
CA LEU A 355 -19.87 -21.46 -11.48
C LEU A 355 -20.98 -21.67 -12.52
N GLY A 356 -21.97 -20.79 -12.59
CA GLY A 356 -23.07 -20.84 -13.55
C GLY A 356 -23.77 -22.21 -13.51
N ALA A 357 -23.98 -22.82 -14.68
CA ALA A 357 -24.63 -24.12 -14.81
C ALA A 357 -23.87 -25.29 -14.14
N ARG A 358 -22.62 -25.10 -13.69
CA ARG A 358 -21.85 -26.14 -12.99
C ARG A 358 -22.25 -26.28 -11.54
N LEU A 359 -22.85 -25.23 -10.95
CA LEU A 359 -23.43 -25.30 -9.63
C LEU A 359 -24.85 -25.84 -9.77
N ALA A 360 -25.01 -27.14 -9.52
CA ALA A 360 -26.34 -27.77 -9.52
C ALA A 360 -27.27 -27.05 -8.54
N GLU A 361 -28.57 -26.99 -8.83
CA GLU A 361 -29.56 -26.28 -8.01
C GLU A 361 -29.51 -26.70 -6.53
N ALA A 362 -29.36 -27.99 -6.27
CA ALA A 362 -29.22 -28.53 -4.92
C ALA A 362 -27.96 -28.02 -4.20
N ASP A 363 -26.85 -27.87 -4.91
CA ASP A 363 -25.60 -27.34 -4.34
C ASP A 363 -25.64 -25.81 -4.23
N GLY A 364 -26.38 -25.13 -5.10
CA GLY A 364 -26.71 -23.71 -4.97
C GLY A 364 -27.51 -23.43 -3.69
N LYS A 365 -28.50 -24.27 -3.38
CA LYS A 365 -29.23 -24.18 -2.11
C LYS A 365 -28.32 -24.42 -0.90
N LYS A 366 -27.40 -25.40 -0.96
CA LYS A 366 -26.42 -25.61 0.11
C LYS A 366 -25.49 -24.41 0.29
N LEU A 367 -25.03 -23.81 -0.80
CA LEU A 367 -24.23 -22.58 -0.74
C LEU A 367 -25.00 -21.46 -0.03
N HIS A 368 -26.27 -21.26 -0.39
CA HIS A 368 -27.16 -20.31 0.28
C HIS A 368 -27.29 -20.59 1.79
N ASP A 369 -27.57 -21.85 2.15
CA ASP A 369 -27.72 -22.27 3.56
C ASP A 369 -26.43 -22.04 4.37
N VAL A 370 -25.25 -22.28 3.76
CA VAL A 370 -23.94 -21.98 4.37
C VAL A 370 -23.77 -20.48 4.61
N VAL A 371 -24.12 -19.65 3.62
CA VAL A 371 -24.00 -18.19 3.69
C VAL A 371 -24.95 -17.62 4.75
N GLU A 372 -26.21 -18.04 4.78
CA GLU A 372 -27.18 -17.64 5.81
C GLU A 372 -26.77 -18.15 7.20
N GLY A 373 -26.13 -19.33 7.28
CA GLY A 373 -25.49 -19.82 8.51
C GLY A 373 -24.40 -18.87 9.03
N TRP A 374 -23.55 -18.35 8.15
CA TRP A 374 -22.53 -17.35 8.51
C TRP A 374 -23.13 -15.98 8.86
N ILE A 375 -24.20 -15.56 8.18
CA ILE A 375 -24.95 -14.35 8.53
C ILE A 375 -25.51 -14.49 9.95
N LYS A 376 -26.13 -15.63 10.27
CA LYS A 376 -26.67 -15.94 11.60
C LYS A 376 -25.58 -16.00 12.67
N ALA A 377 -24.43 -16.60 12.36
CA ALA A 377 -23.27 -16.61 13.27
C ALA A 377 -22.80 -15.19 13.61
N GLY A 378 -22.98 -14.24 12.69
CA GLY A 378 -22.77 -12.81 12.91
C GLY A 378 -21.33 -12.43 13.28
N PRO A 379 -20.31 -12.80 12.49
CA PRO A 379 -18.92 -12.48 12.80
C PRO A 379 -18.69 -10.96 12.76
N SER A 380 -18.44 -10.32 13.90
CA SER A 380 -18.26 -8.85 13.95
C SER A 380 -16.80 -8.43 13.77
N THR A 381 -15.87 -9.34 13.99
CA THR A 381 -14.43 -9.08 13.87
C THR A 381 -13.77 -10.37 13.42
N LEU A 382 -12.97 -10.27 12.37
CA LEU A 382 -12.16 -11.37 11.84
C LEU A 382 -10.70 -11.00 11.97
N SER A 383 -9.91 -11.89 12.57
CA SER A 383 -8.46 -11.82 12.60
C SER A 383 -7.88 -13.04 11.89
N ALA A 384 -6.83 -12.86 11.11
CA ALA A 384 -6.21 -13.90 10.31
C ALA A 384 -4.69 -13.84 10.44
N SER A 385 -4.02 -14.99 10.38
CA SER A 385 -2.57 -15.08 10.29
C SER A 385 -2.12 -16.15 9.31
N LEU A 386 -1.19 -15.79 8.42
CA LEU A 386 -0.50 -16.70 7.51
C LEU A 386 0.88 -17.05 8.07
N PHE A 387 1.15 -18.34 8.23
CA PHE A 387 2.45 -18.90 8.58
C PHE A 387 3.16 -19.35 7.31
N TRP A 388 4.36 -18.82 7.08
CA TRP A 388 5.18 -19.15 5.91
C TRP A 388 6.26 -20.20 6.21
N ASP A 389 6.62 -20.33 7.49
CA ASP A 389 7.55 -21.34 8.01
C ASP A 389 6.76 -22.53 8.59
N GLU A 390 7.45 -23.61 8.97
CA GLU A 390 6.79 -24.80 9.51
C GLU A 390 6.23 -24.57 10.93
N PRO A 391 4.96 -24.93 11.21
CA PRO A 391 3.98 -25.48 10.28
C PRO A 391 3.36 -24.39 9.38
N ARG A 392 3.35 -24.65 8.06
CA ARG A 392 2.81 -23.72 7.07
C ARG A 392 1.29 -23.78 7.04
N GLY A 393 0.66 -22.61 7.05
CA GLY A 393 -0.78 -22.53 6.80
C GLY A 393 -1.44 -21.26 7.30
N LEU A 394 -2.74 -21.33 7.49
CA LEU A 394 -3.62 -20.21 7.78
C LEU A 394 -4.34 -20.44 9.11
N PHE A 395 -4.30 -19.46 9.99
CA PHE A 395 -5.18 -19.39 11.16
C PHE A 395 -6.17 -18.25 10.99
N LEU A 396 -7.44 -18.50 11.32
CA LEU A 396 -8.52 -17.53 11.33
C LEU A 396 -9.20 -17.57 12.69
N ARG A 397 -9.61 -16.40 13.18
CA ARG A 397 -10.44 -16.27 14.38
C ARG A 397 -11.47 -15.18 14.17
N ALA A 398 -12.74 -15.55 14.33
CA ALA A 398 -13.86 -14.64 14.26
C ALA A 398 -14.53 -14.50 15.64
N ALA A 399 -14.84 -13.27 16.05
CA ALA A 399 -15.77 -13.02 17.14
C ALA A 399 -17.20 -13.21 16.61
N VAL A 400 -17.93 -14.19 17.12
CA VAL A 400 -19.27 -14.60 16.62
C VAL A 400 -20.32 -14.45 17.71
N ARG A 401 -21.57 -14.18 17.31
CA ARG A 401 -22.74 -14.14 18.20
C ARG A 401 -23.28 -15.53 18.52
N ASP A 402 -23.19 -16.44 17.55
CA ASP A 402 -23.66 -17.83 17.64
C ASP A 402 -22.58 -18.77 17.08
N ALA A 403 -21.80 -19.37 17.97
CA ALA A 403 -20.70 -20.25 17.60
C ALA A 403 -21.17 -21.62 17.10
N ASP A 404 -22.37 -22.07 17.52
CA ASP A 404 -22.97 -23.30 17.02
C ASP A 404 -23.43 -23.11 15.57
N ALA A 405 -24.04 -21.97 15.25
CA ALA A 405 -24.35 -21.60 13.86
C ALA A 405 -23.08 -21.54 12.99
N ALA A 406 -21.98 -20.98 13.49
CA ALA A 406 -20.70 -20.97 12.79
C ALA A 406 -20.16 -22.39 12.55
N ALA A 407 -20.24 -23.28 13.54
CA ALA A 407 -19.81 -24.66 13.42
C ALA A 407 -20.68 -25.45 12.42
N ILE A 408 -21.99 -25.20 12.38
CA ILE A 408 -22.91 -25.78 11.39
C ILE A 408 -22.57 -25.26 9.99
N ALA A 409 -22.38 -23.96 9.83
CA ALA A 409 -22.00 -23.35 8.55
C ALA A 409 -20.67 -23.89 8.03
N MET A 410 -19.68 -24.09 8.91
CA MET A 410 -18.40 -24.70 8.55
C MET A 410 -18.55 -26.15 8.08
N LYS A 411 -19.36 -26.96 8.76
CA LYS A 411 -19.67 -28.33 8.30
C LYS A 411 -20.37 -28.31 6.94
N GLY A 412 -21.34 -27.43 6.74
CA GLY A 412 -21.99 -27.22 5.45
C GLY A 412 -21.01 -26.81 4.35
N ALA A 413 -20.03 -25.95 4.65
CA ALA A 413 -18.98 -25.57 3.72
C ALA A 413 -18.08 -26.77 3.33
N LEU A 414 -17.74 -27.64 4.28
CA LEU A 414 -17.00 -28.88 4.00
C LEU A 414 -17.81 -29.86 3.15
N ASP A 415 -19.12 -29.95 3.37
CA ASP A 415 -20.02 -30.75 2.53
C ASP A 415 -20.15 -30.15 1.12
N LEU A 416 -20.11 -28.81 0.98
CA LEU A 416 -20.09 -28.14 -0.31
C LEU A 416 -18.81 -28.46 -1.10
N LEU A 417 -17.66 -28.66 -0.44
CA LEU A 417 -16.42 -29.10 -1.11
C LEU A 417 -16.56 -30.48 -1.80
N ARG A 418 -17.56 -31.28 -1.43
CA ARG A 418 -17.87 -32.57 -2.07
C ARG A 418 -18.68 -32.43 -3.35
N ALA A 419 -19.28 -31.26 -3.61
CA ALA A 419 -19.99 -30.99 -4.85
C ALA A 419 -19.01 -30.94 -6.03
N SER A 420 -19.43 -31.45 -7.20
CA SER A 420 -18.60 -31.58 -8.41
C SER A 420 -17.73 -30.36 -8.73
N PRO A 421 -18.26 -29.11 -8.81
CA PRO A 421 -17.42 -27.97 -9.19
C PRO A 421 -16.24 -27.72 -8.23
N PHE A 422 -16.39 -28.03 -6.94
CA PHE A 422 -15.34 -27.86 -5.94
C PHE A 422 -14.45 -29.09 -5.83
N LYS A 423 -15.05 -30.29 -5.83
CA LYS A 423 -14.35 -31.57 -5.76
C LYS A 423 -13.39 -31.73 -6.94
N ASP A 424 -13.87 -31.46 -8.15
CA ASP A 424 -13.12 -31.65 -9.39
C ASP A 424 -12.01 -30.59 -9.49
N GLY A 425 -12.32 -29.35 -9.12
CA GLY A 425 -11.33 -28.27 -9.09
C GLY A 425 -10.19 -28.52 -8.10
N LEU A 426 -10.52 -28.92 -6.88
CA LEU A 426 -9.52 -29.18 -5.83
C LEU A 426 -8.90 -30.59 -5.92
N GLN A 427 -9.30 -31.39 -6.91
CA GLN A 427 -8.91 -32.79 -7.08
C GLN A 427 -9.11 -33.61 -5.81
N LEU A 428 -10.24 -33.40 -5.13
CA LEU A 428 -10.54 -34.05 -3.85
C LEU A 428 -11.02 -35.47 -4.10
N LYS A 429 -10.26 -36.43 -3.59
CA LYS A 429 -10.66 -37.84 -3.54
C LYS A 429 -11.67 -38.08 -2.43
N GLU A 430 -11.33 -37.62 -1.22
CA GLU A 430 -12.09 -37.91 0.00
C GLU A 430 -11.92 -36.79 1.03
N ILE A 431 -12.97 -36.56 1.81
CA ILE A 431 -12.95 -35.68 2.99
C ILE A 431 -13.34 -36.51 4.20
N ALA A 432 -12.36 -36.78 5.07
CA ALA A 432 -12.56 -37.49 6.33
C ALA A 432 -12.67 -36.48 7.49
N THR A 433 -13.62 -36.66 8.40
CA THR A 433 -13.80 -35.79 9.56
C THR A 433 -13.63 -36.55 10.87
N ALA A 434 -12.91 -35.97 11.82
CA ALA A 434 -12.68 -36.52 13.15
C ALA A 434 -12.85 -35.44 14.23
N ASN A 435 -12.98 -35.86 15.49
CA ASN A 435 -12.85 -34.97 16.64
C ASN A 435 -11.62 -35.39 17.42
N GLU A 436 -10.76 -34.43 17.75
CA GLU A 436 -9.52 -34.65 18.48
C GLU A 436 -9.49 -33.79 19.74
N ASP A 437 -8.92 -34.31 20.82
CA ASP A 437 -8.71 -33.54 22.05
C ASP A 437 -7.30 -32.93 22.03
N VAL A 438 -7.23 -31.61 21.94
CA VAL A 438 -5.97 -30.88 21.85
C VAL A 438 -5.64 -30.29 23.21
N SER A 439 -4.50 -30.71 23.78
CA SER A 439 -4.06 -30.23 25.09
C SER A 439 -4.04 -28.71 25.17
N GLY A 440 -4.74 -28.16 26.17
CA GLY A 440 -4.86 -26.73 26.40
C GLY A 440 -5.82 -25.99 25.46
N VAL A 441 -6.45 -26.64 24.49
CA VAL A 441 -7.44 -26.04 23.58
C VAL A 441 -8.81 -26.69 23.76
N GLY A 442 -8.87 -28.01 23.95
CA GLY A 442 -10.09 -28.79 24.13
C GLY A 442 -10.44 -29.61 22.89
N LYS A 443 -11.73 -30.00 22.77
CA LYS A 443 -12.22 -30.80 21.64
C LYS A 443 -12.31 -29.97 20.37
N VAL A 444 -11.54 -30.36 19.36
CA VAL A 444 -11.43 -29.72 18.05
C VAL A 444 -11.99 -30.67 16.99
N SER A 445 -12.73 -30.14 16.03
CA SER A 445 -13.13 -30.90 14.84
C SER A 445 -12.07 -30.72 13.75
N VAL A 446 -11.70 -31.82 13.09
CA VAL A 446 -10.68 -31.86 12.04
C VAL A 446 -11.28 -32.48 10.77
N ALA A 447 -11.00 -31.89 9.62
CA ALA A 447 -11.31 -32.41 8.31
C ALA A 447 -10.02 -32.58 7.49
N THR A 448 -9.72 -33.80 7.06
CA THR A 448 -8.58 -34.12 6.21
C THR A 448 -9.04 -34.22 4.76
N LEU A 449 -8.43 -33.40 3.89
CA LEU A 449 -8.70 -33.33 2.47
C LEU A 449 -7.65 -34.18 1.74
N LEU A 450 -8.05 -35.37 1.29
CA LEU A 450 -7.21 -36.25 0.50
C LEU A 450 -7.33 -35.87 -0.97
N ARG A 451 -6.23 -35.46 -1.59
CA ARG A 451 -6.18 -35.17 -3.03
C ARG A 451 -5.88 -36.41 -3.85
N GLU A 452 -6.35 -36.43 -5.09
CA GLU A 452 -5.92 -37.42 -6.07
C GLU A 452 -4.42 -37.24 -6.35
N PRO A 453 -3.63 -38.33 -6.36
CA PRO A 453 -2.22 -38.24 -6.72
C PRO A 453 -2.13 -37.73 -8.16
N LYS A 454 -1.34 -36.68 -8.37
CA LYS A 454 -1.06 -36.18 -9.70
C LYS A 454 -0.45 -37.32 -10.53
N ARG A 455 -1.14 -37.76 -11.58
CA ARG A 455 -0.57 -38.75 -12.51
C ARG A 455 0.60 -38.09 -13.22
N ASP A 456 1.80 -38.65 -13.03
CA ASP A 456 3.04 -38.26 -13.73
C ASP A 456 3.02 -38.72 -15.21
N ASP A 457 1.89 -38.54 -15.90
CA ASP A 457 1.73 -39.06 -17.26
C ASP A 457 2.20 -38.10 -18.35
N ASP A 458 2.90 -37.00 -18.00
CA ASP A 458 3.30 -36.00 -18.99
C ASP A 458 4.69 -35.39 -18.73
N LYS A 459 5.73 -36.18 -19.05
CA LYS A 459 6.97 -35.71 -19.72
C LYS A 459 7.86 -36.89 -20.11
N GLY A 460 8.14 -36.99 -21.41
CA GLY A 460 8.80 -38.12 -22.06
C GLY A 460 10.08 -38.65 -21.43
N GLY A 461 10.19 -39.97 -21.41
CA GLY A 461 11.32 -40.67 -22.03
C GLY A 461 12.72 -40.51 -21.44
N ARG A 462 12.90 -40.02 -20.20
CA ARG A 462 14.16 -40.22 -19.47
C ARG A 462 13.94 -41.11 -18.27
N ARG A 463 14.24 -42.41 -18.44
CA ARG A 463 14.48 -43.35 -17.34
C ARG A 463 15.47 -42.69 -16.38
N ARG A 464 14.99 -42.27 -15.20
CA ARG A 464 15.89 -42.08 -14.06
C ARG A 464 16.48 -43.45 -13.76
N VAL A 465 17.81 -43.54 -13.83
CA VAL A 465 18.56 -44.72 -13.40
C VAL A 465 18.21 -44.96 -11.93
N ALA A 466 17.77 -46.16 -11.62
CA ALA A 466 17.45 -46.61 -10.29
C ALA A 466 18.76 -46.86 -9.55
N ASP A 467 19.23 -45.85 -8.82
CA ASP A 467 20.16 -46.07 -7.72
C ASP A 467 19.44 -45.64 -6.42
N ASP A 468 19.59 -46.51 -5.42
CA ASP A 468 19.07 -46.52 -4.06
C ASP A 468 17.63 -46.99 -3.82
N ALA A 469 17.55 -48.13 -3.12
CA ALA A 469 16.38 -48.79 -2.57
C ALA A 469 15.77 -48.04 -1.36
N GLY A 470 15.63 -46.72 -1.47
CA GLY A 470 14.76 -45.94 -0.60
C GLY A 470 13.37 -45.90 -1.21
N ALA A 471 12.36 -46.47 -0.53
CA ALA A 471 10.97 -46.35 -0.95
C ALA A 471 10.67 -44.87 -1.26
N PRO A 472 10.17 -44.51 -2.46
CA PRO A 472 9.79 -43.14 -2.74
C PRO A 472 8.66 -42.79 -1.79
N ALA A 473 8.97 -42.00 -0.77
CA ALA A 473 7.97 -41.33 0.04
C ALA A 473 7.26 -40.35 -0.89
N THR A 474 6.23 -40.84 -1.57
CA THR A 474 5.20 -40.00 -2.16
C THR A 474 4.61 -39.23 -0.98
N LYS A 475 5.13 -38.02 -0.72
CA LYS A 475 4.52 -37.07 0.20
C LYS A 475 3.07 -36.94 -0.27
N LYS A 476 2.15 -37.59 0.44
CA LYS A 476 0.72 -37.43 0.17
C LYS A 476 0.44 -35.96 0.38
N GLU A 477 0.12 -35.23 -0.68
CA GLU A 477 -0.34 -33.85 -0.59
C GLU A 477 -1.71 -33.85 0.09
N SER A 478 -1.72 -33.90 1.42
CA SER A 478 -2.92 -33.75 2.23
C SER A 478 -2.95 -32.34 2.80
N ALA A 479 -4.04 -31.63 2.55
CA ALA A 479 -4.38 -30.44 3.30
C ALA A 479 -5.40 -30.83 4.36
N ALA A 480 -5.42 -30.18 5.50
CA ALA A 480 -6.43 -30.41 6.51
C ALA A 480 -6.87 -29.09 7.15
N ILE A 481 -8.05 -29.11 7.74
CA ILE A 481 -8.70 -27.97 8.38
C ILE A 481 -9.17 -28.41 9.76
N ALA A 482 -8.77 -27.69 10.79
CA ALA A 482 -9.24 -27.87 12.16
C ALA A 482 -10.03 -26.65 12.59
N TRP A 483 -11.13 -26.83 13.31
CA TRP A 483 -11.91 -25.71 13.83
C TRP A 483 -12.45 -25.95 15.23
N LEU A 484 -12.65 -24.85 15.95
CA LEU A 484 -13.14 -24.80 17.32
C LEU A 484 -14.18 -23.69 17.48
N ALA A 485 -15.31 -24.04 18.09
CA ALA A 485 -16.28 -23.08 18.62
C ALA A 485 -16.02 -22.90 20.12
N ASP A 486 -15.46 -21.75 20.52
CA ASP A 486 -15.07 -21.45 21.90
C ASP A 486 -16.19 -20.69 22.63
N GLY A 487 -17.18 -21.46 23.11
CA GLY A 487 -18.41 -20.90 23.68
C GLY A 487 -19.09 -19.92 22.71
N ALA A 488 -20.15 -19.22 23.13
CA ALA A 488 -20.87 -18.29 22.26
C ALA A 488 -20.08 -16.99 21.90
N LYS A 489 -18.75 -17.01 21.89
CA LYS A 489 -17.90 -15.80 21.80
C LYS A 489 -16.89 -15.82 20.65
N ALA A 490 -16.39 -16.97 20.23
CA ALA A 490 -15.40 -17.04 19.16
C ALA A 490 -15.48 -18.34 18.35
N PHE A 491 -15.11 -18.23 17.07
CA PHE A 491 -14.92 -19.33 16.15
C PHE A 491 -13.51 -19.27 15.57
N SER A 492 -12.74 -20.35 15.68
CA SER A 492 -11.35 -20.41 15.24
C SER A 492 -11.13 -21.54 14.24
N ILE A 493 -10.31 -21.30 13.22
CA ILE A 493 -9.93 -22.26 12.19
C ILE A 493 -8.40 -22.27 12.06
N GLY A 494 -7.79 -23.45 11.96
CA GLY A 494 -6.41 -23.65 11.50
C GLY A 494 -6.43 -24.55 10.26
N ALA A 495 -5.77 -24.14 9.18
CA ALA A 495 -5.74 -24.87 7.91
C ALA A 495 -4.30 -24.98 7.39
N GLY A 496 -3.89 -26.16 6.94
CA GLY A 496 -2.53 -26.42 6.45
C GLY A 496 -2.23 -27.91 6.39
N GLU A 497 -0.96 -28.27 6.27
CA GLU A 497 -0.52 -29.67 6.37
C GLU A 497 -0.69 -30.19 7.81
N GLU A 498 -0.49 -29.31 8.79
CA GLU A 498 -0.61 -29.60 10.22
C GLU A 498 -1.62 -28.64 10.90
N PRO A 499 -2.94 -28.84 10.69
CA PRO A 499 -3.94 -27.86 11.11
C PRO A 499 -4.07 -27.72 12.64
N LEU A 500 -3.74 -28.77 13.39
CA LEU A 500 -3.85 -28.77 14.86
C LEU A 500 -2.75 -27.92 15.51
N PRO A 501 -1.44 -28.08 15.17
CA PRO A 501 -0.41 -27.12 15.56
C PRO A 501 -0.73 -25.68 15.17
N ILE A 502 -1.24 -25.46 13.95
CA ILE A 502 -1.64 -24.12 13.48
C ILE A 502 -2.76 -23.52 14.33
N LEU A 503 -3.82 -24.30 14.58
CA LEU A 503 -4.95 -23.85 15.41
C LEU A 503 -4.50 -23.56 16.85
N ARG A 504 -3.72 -24.46 17.46
CA ARG A 504 -3.18 -24.29 18.82
C ARG A 504 -2.28 -23.06 18.91
N GLY A 505 -1.34 -22.92 17.99
CA GLY A 505 -0.42 -21.79 17.92
C GLY A 505 -1.14 -20.47 17.69
N GLY A 506 -2.24 -20.47 16.93
CA GLY A 506 -3.08 -19.28 16.75
C GLY A 506 -3.88 -18.89 18.00
N ILE A 507 -4.43 -19.85 18.75
CA ILE A 507 -5.22 -19.59 19.95
C ILE A 507 -4.32 -19.24 21.15
N LYS A 508 -3.21 -19.97 21.32
CA LYS A 508 -2.24 -19.83 22.41
C LYS A 508 -0.82 -19.74 21.85
N PRO A 509 -0.46 -18.63 21.18
CA PRO A 509 0.90 -18.44 20.72
C PRO A 509 1.88 -18.30 21.89
N ASP A 510 3.08 -18.86 21.72
CA ASP A 510 4.18 -18.68 22.67
C ASP A 510 4.66 -17.22 22.73
N LYS A 511 4.62 -16.54 21.57
CA LYS A 511 4.92 -15.11 21.43
C LYS A 511 3.90 -14.44 20.52
N LYS A 512 3.35 -13.31 20.96
CA LYS A 512 2.33 -12.54 20.24
C LYS A 512 2.93 -11.37 19.50
N ILE A 513 2.22 -10.86 18.49
CA ILE A 513 2.52 -9.59 17.83
C ILE A 513 2.68 -8.45 18.85
N GLY A 514 1.84 -8.45 19.90
CA GLY A 514 1.90 -7.47 20.98
C GLY A 514 3.19 -7.48 21.80
N ASP A 515 3.96 -8.58 21.75
CA ASP A 515 5.22 -8.74 22.48
C ASP A 515 6.43 -8.26 21.65
N GLU A 516 6.24 -7.91 20.38
CA GLU A 516 7.29 -7.41 19.48
C GLU A 516 7.21 -5.89 19.34
N PRO A 517 8.19 -5.12 19.88
CA PRO A 517 8.17 -3.65 19.83
C PRO A 517 7.98 -3.07 18.42
N ALA A 518 8.65 -3.65 17.42
CA ALA A 518 8.59 -3.22 16.03
C ALA A 518 7.19 -3.42 15.40
N LEU A 519 6.44 -4.42 15.85
CA LEU A 519 5.08 -4.69 15.36
C LEU A 519 4.03 -3.92 16.17
N VAL A 520 4.18 -3.83 17.49
CA VAL A 520 3.16 -3.25 18.37
C VAL A 520 3.13 -1.72 18.33
N ARG A 521 4.27 -1.06 18.09
CA ARG A 521 4.35 0.42 18.01
C ARG A 521 3.38 1.00 16.96
N PRO A 522 3.40 0.59 15.67
CA PRO A 522 2.47 1.12 14.69
C PRO A 522 1.01 0.74 15.02
N LEU A 523 0.76 -0.45 15.57
CA LEU A 523 -0.59 -0.88 15.97
C LEU A 523 -1.17 -0.08 17.15
N LYS A 524 -0.34 0.34 18.10
CA LYS A 524 -0.76 1.22 19.21
C LYS A 524 -1.14 2.61 18.71
N ALA A 525 -0.45 3.13 17.68
CA ALA A 525 -0.74 4.44 17.09
C ALA A 525 -2.13 4.53 16.44
N LEU A 526 -2.74 3.39 16.09
CA LEU A 526 -4.09 3.33 15.51
C LEU A 526 -5.19 3.64 16.55
N GLY A 527 -4.93 3.39 17.83
CA GLY A 527 -5.94 3.50 18.90
C GLY A 527 -7.16 2.63 18.60
N SER A 528 -8.36 3.19 18.78
CA SER A 528 -9.64 2.53 18.50
C SER A 528 -10.23 2.88 17.13
N ASN A 529 -9.43 3.46 16.22
CA ASN A 529 -9.93 4.07 14.99
C ASN A 529 -9.89 3.12 13.77
N ALA A 530 -9.25 1.96 13.88
CA ALA A 530 -9.05 1.06 12.74
C ALA A 530 -10.27 0.14 12.52
N SER A 531 -10.76 0.10 11.28
CA SER A 531 -11.71 -0.91 10.81
C SER A 531 -10.97 -2.12 10.25
N SER A 532 -9.89 -1.88 9.52
CA SER A 532 -9.09 -2.92 8.88
C SER A 532 -7.60 -2.68 9.13
N VAL A 533 -6.86 -3.75 9.40
CA VAL A 533 -5.40 -3.70 9.57
C VAL A 533 -4.77 -4.89 8.88
N LEU A 534 -3.65 -4.68 8.19
CA LEU A 534 -2.84 -5.69 7.54
C LEU A 534 -1.39 -5.47 7.96
N VAL A 535 -0.78 -6.47 8.59
CA VAL A 535 0.64 -6.51 8.93
C VAL A 535 1.29 -7.53 8.02
N ILE A 536 2.31 -7.13 7.29
CA ILE A 536 3.12 -8.00 6.44
C ILE A 536 4.54 -7.95 6.96
N GLN A 537 5.22 -9.09 7.05
CA GLN A 537 6.64 -9.17 7.36
C GLN A 537 7.40 -9.67 6.12
N PRO A 538 7.77 -8.77 5.17
CA PRO A 538 8.31 -9.19 3.87
C PRO A 538 9.56 -10.08 3.98
N LEU A 539 10.41 -9.82 4.98
CA LEU A 539 11.64 -10.58 5.19
C LEU A 539 11.41 -12.04 5.59
N ARG A 540 10.23 -12.40 6.10
CA ARG A 540 9.87 -13.79 6.42
C ARG A 540 9.57 -14.64 5.19
N PHE A 541 9.33 -14.04 4.03
CA PHE A 541 9.14 -14.80 2.79
C PHE A 541 10.46 -15.31 2.20
N ASP A 542 11.59 -14.77 2.63
CA ASP A 542 12.93 -15.22 2.24
C ASP A 542 13.54 -16.05 3.39
N PRO A 543 13.76 -17.37 3.21
CA PRO A 543 14.35 -18.22 4.24
C PRO A 543 15.71 -17.73 4.74
N ARG A 544 16.48 -17.00 3.92
CA ARG A 544 17.79 -16.45 4.32
C ARG A 544 17.68 -15.25 5.25
N ARG A 545 16.48 -14.68 5.37
CA ARG A 545 16.19 -13.44 6.08
C ARG A 545 15.09 -13.59 7.12
N ALA A 546 14.46 -14.76 7.21
CA ALA A 546 13.36 -15.04 8.13
C ALA A 546 13.75 -14.89 9.62
N GLU A 547 15.03 -15.09 9.94
CA GLU A 547 15.58 -14.92 11.29
C GLU A 547 15.98 -13.48 11.65
N LEU A 548 15.92 -12.54 10.69
CA LEU A 548 16.22 -11.13 10.96
C LEU A 548 15.15 -10.51 11.89
N PRO A 549 15.49 -9.44 12.61
CA PRO A 549 14.51 -8.69 13.40
C PRO A 549 13.27 -8.30 12.58
N ALA A 550 12.10 -8.31 13.22
CA ALA A 550 10.84 -8.00 12.57
C ALA A 550 10.89 -6.63 11.87
N ALA A 551 10.63 -6.62 10.56
CA ALA A 551 10.56 -5.43 9.75
C ALA A 551 9.20 -5.38 9.05
N PRO A 552 8.14 -4.93 9.74
CA PRO A 552 6.80 -4.95 9.18
C PRO A 552 6.55 -3.86 8.14
N VAL A 553 5.58 -4.13 7.27
CA VAL A 553 4.73 -3.13 6.64
C VAL A 553 3.34 -3.26 7.26
N VAL A 554 2.84 -2.19 7.87
CA VAL A 554 1.49 -2.14 8.44
C VAL A 554 0.63 -1.23 7.58
N VAL A 555 -0.50 -1.73 7.08
CA VAL A 555 -1.51 -0.94 6.37
C VAL A 555 -2.78 -0.96 7.20
N ALA A 556 -3.33 0.19 7.53
CA ALA A 556 -4.55 0.32 8.30
C ALA A 556 -5.53 1.27 7.61
N LEU A 557 -6.80 0.87 7.58
CA LEU A 557 -7.91 1.69 7.14
C LEU A 557 -8.85 1.88 8.32
N GLY A 558 -9.43 3.07 8.45
CA GLY A 558 -10.43 3.30 9.47
C GLY A 558 -11.02 4.70 9.42
N ARG A 559 -11.64 5.10 10.53
CA ARG A 559 -12.29 6.39 10.68
C ARG A 559 -11.74 7.12 11.90
N ARG A 560 -11.37 8.38 11.72
CA ARG A 560 -11.04 9.32 12.80
C ARG A 560 -12.04 10.46 12.73
N ASP A 561 -12.88 10.57 13.75
CA ASP A 561 -14.03 11.47 13.78
C ASP A 561 -15.01 11.21 12.61
N LYS A 562 -15.09 12.14 11.66
CA LYS A 562 -15.95 12.09 10.47
C LYS A 562 -15.19 11.77 9.18
N ASP A 563 -13.88 11.58 9.28
CA ASP A 563 -12.99 11.40 8.14
C ASP A 563 -12.51 9.95 8.09
N ALA A 564 -12.38 9.41 6.88
CA ALA A 564 -11.68 8.16 6.69
C ALA A 564 -10.17 8.41 6.70
N PHE A 565 -9.38 7.43 7.14
CA PHE A 565 -7.93 7.49 7.05
C PHE A 565 -7.36 6.17 6.50
N LEU A 566 -6.30 6.26 5.72
CA LEU A 566 -5.43 5.16 5.33
C LEU A 566 -4.04 5.42 5.89
N ARG A 567 -3.54 4.55 6.75
CA ARG A 567 -2.20 4.64 7.31
C ARG A 567 -1.32 3.50 6.82
N ILE A 568 -0.07 3.81 6.46
CA ILE A 568 0.95 2.85 6.06
C ILE A 568 2.21 3.11 6.88
N ASP A 569 2.63 2.16 7.71
CA ASP A 569 3.91 2.20 8.41
C ASP A 569 4.88 1.21 7.72
N VAL A 570 6.05 1.68 7.30
CA VAL A 570 7.08 0.89 6.63
C VAL A 570 8.35 0.91 7.48
N ALA A 571 8.74 -0.25 8.02
CA ALA A 571 9.94 -0.35 8.84
C ALA A 571 11.23 -0.09 8.06
N ASN A 572 12.25 0.46 8.72
CA ASN A 572 13.57 0.72 8.15
C ASN A 572 14.22 -0.51 7.49
N GLY A 573 13.99 -1.71 8.04
CA GLY A 573 14.48 -2.95 7.45
C GLY A 573 13.95 -3.19 6.03
N VAL A 574 12.68 -2.85 5.77
CA VAL A 574 12.08 -2.95 4.43
C VAL A 574 12.63 -1.86 3.51
N LEU A 575 12.73 -0.62 4.01
CA LEU A 575 13.30 0.50 3.23
C LEU A 575 14.74 0.23 2.78
N ARG A 576 15.55 -0.39 3.65
CA ARG A 576 16.92 -0.81 3.34
C ARG A 576 16.97 -1.83 2.21
N GLU A 577 16.07 -2.82 2.23
CA GLU A 577 16.03 -3.83 1.17
C GLU A 577 15.52 -3.27 -0.16
N LEU A 578 14.56 -2.35 -0.13
CA LEU A 578 14.13 -1.62 -1.33
C LEU A 578 15.27 -0.77 -1.90
N ALA A 579 16.02 -0.07 -1.05
CA ALA A 579 17.18 0.72 -1.48
C ALA A 579 18.26 -0.18 -2.12
N ARG A 580 18.59 -1.31 -1.49
CA ARG A 580 19.54 -2.31 -2.04
C ARG A 580 19.10 -2.78 -3.43
N TRP A 581 17.84 -3.19 -3.56
CA TRP A 581 17.30 -3.66 -4.83
C TRP A 581 17.38 -2.61 -5.93
N GLN A 582 17.06 -1.35 -5.62
CA GLN A 582 17.14 -0.25 -6.58
C GLN A 582 18.57 0.08 -7.02
N MET A 583 19.55 -0.16 -6.16
CA MET A 583 20.98 -0.01 -6.48
C MET A 583 21.59 -1.26 -7.14
N GLY A 584 20.79 -2.32 -7.34
CA GLY A 584 21.25 -3.57 -7.94
C GLY A 584 22.14 -4.43 -7.03
N LEU A 585 21.96 -4.31 -5.70
CA LEU A 585 22.67 -5.07 -4.68
C LEU A 585 21.90 -6.30 -4.18
#